data_AF-A0ABD2YAX8-F1
#
_entry.id   AF-A0ABD2YAX8-F1
#
_cell.length_a   1.000
_cell.length_b   1.000
_cell.length_c   1.000
_cell.angle_alpha   90.00
_cell.angle_beta   90.00
_cell.angle_gamma   90.00
#
_symmetry.space_group_name_H-M   'P 1'
#
loop_
_entity.id
_entity.type
_entity.pdbx_description
1 polymer ?
#
loop_
_entity_poly.entity_id
_entity_poly.type
_entity_poly.pdbx_seq_one_letter_code
_entity_poly.pdbx_strand_id
1 'polypeptide(L)'
;MVKTWAKKEMRNRMRLKAAGISCPTPFLLRLHVLVMEFIGKGGWAGPRLKDAVLSLDKLRECYVEGHLYIIDVSQAVDLDHPRALDFLREDCVHVSDFFKKHGVAAMTIRELFDFIVDPSIDGATKEKARGNVISAEEETADSVFMQIPKTLNHVKNAEDVQWLTSGTDTVDMYYQTITGECPGLANSELRTETDEDESYSTVTDKEDSSSEDEQPTAVDRKAARKENKKKVKEEKREARKHKVPKAVKKKKKKLVKAKKYR
;
A
#
# COMPACT_ATOMS: atom_id res chain seq x y z
N MET A 1 19.18 6.50 -12.46
CA MET A 1 18.88 5.19 -11.86
C MET A 1 19.14 5.18 -10.35
N VAL A 2 20.36 5.33 -9.84
CA VAL A 2 20.63 5.25 -8.38
C VAL A 2 19.84 6.27 -7.53
N LYS A 3 19.66 7.50 -8.01
CA LYS A 3 18.89 8.55 -7.30
C LYS A 3 17.41 8.19 -7.10
N THR A 4 16.81 7.40 -7.99
CA THR A 4 15.40 7.00 -7.86
C THR A 4 15.25 5.88 -6.84
N TRP A 5 16.21 4.96 -6.76
CA TRP A 5 16.29 3.94 -5.72
C TRP A 5 16.41 4.53 -4.33
N ALA A 6 17.33 5.48 -4.12
CA ALA A 6 17.48 6.13 -2.81
C ALA A 6 16.22 6.90 -2.36
N LYS A 7 15.47 7.47 -3.31
CA LYS A 7 14.15 8.07 -3.04
C LYS A 7 13.10 7.02 -2.66
N LYS A 8 13.13 5.85 -3.33
CA LYS A 8 12.22 4.74 -3.03
C LYS A 8 12.49 4.17 -1.64
N GLU A 9 13.76 3.91 -1.29
CA GLU A 9 14.20 3.50 0.05
C GLU A 9 13.65 4.44 1.13
N MET A 10 13.85 5.76 0.97
CA MET A 10 13.38 6.75 1.93
C MET A 10 11.85 6.72 2.06
N ARG A 11 11.11 6.62 0.94
CA ARG A 11 9.64 6.56 0.97
C ARG A 11 9.15 5.30 1.69
N ASN A 12 9.73 4.15 1.40
CA ASN A 12 9.35 2.88 1.99
C ASN A 12 9.60 2.89 3.51
N ARG A 13 10.74 3.41 3.96
CA ARG A 13 11.01 3.61 5.39
C ARG A 13 10.03 4.55 6.08
N MET A 14 9.67 5.66 5.44
CA MET A 14 8.67 6.58 5.99
C MET A 14 7.30 5.90 6.16
N ARG A 15 6.90 5.04 5.21
CA ARG A 15 5.66 4.25 5.30
C ARG A 15 5.72 3.23 6.44
N LEU A 16 6.82 2.48 6.57
CA LEU A 16 7.00 1.52 7.66
C LEU A 16 6.94 2.19 9.02
N LYS A 17 7.61 3.34 9.18
CA LYS A 17 7.56 4.12 10.41
C LYS A 17 6.15 4.63 10.72
N ALA A 18 5.40 5.07 9.72
CA ALA A 18 4.01 5.49 9.90
C ALA A 18 3.09 4.31 10.32
N ALA A 19 3.41 3.09 9.88
CA ALA A 19 2.72 1.85 10.27
C ALA A 19 3.17 1.30 11.63
N GLY A 20 4.10 1.95 12.34
CA GLY A 20 4.62 1.47 13.62
C GLY A 20 5.59 0.30 13.52
N ILE A 21 6.08 -0.02 12.31
CA ILE A 21 7.03 -1.12 12.09
C ILE A 21 8.45 -0.63 12.39
N SER A 22 9.17 -1.36 13.24
CA SER A 22 10.55 -1.09 13.62
C SER A 22 11.48 -1.09 12.40
N CYS A 23 11.97 0.09 12.03
CA CYS A 23 12.94 0.29 10.96
C CYS A 23 13.82 1.52 11.25
N PRO A 24 15.06 1.60 10.72
CA PRO A 24 15.91 2.75 10.96
C PRO A 24 15.31 4.05 10.40
N THR A 25 15.13 5.05 11.28
CA THR A 25 14.51 6.34 10.95
C THR A 25 15.33 7.11 9.91
N PRO A 26 14.77 7.47 8.73
CA PRO A 26 15.47 8.32 7.77
C PRO A 26 15.53 9.78 8.24
N PHE A 27 16.69 10.42 8.15
CA PHE A 27 16.90 11.83 8.52
C PHE A 27 17.04 12.74 7.30
N LEU A 28 17.90 12.38 6.34
CA LEU A 28 18.22 13.22 5.20
C LEU A 28 18.53 12.40 3.96
N LEU A 29 17.98 12.80 2.82
CA LEU A 29 18.34 12.24 1.52
C LEU A 29 18.93 13.32 0.62
N ARG A 30 20.17 13.11 0.16
CA ARG A 30 20.83 13.98 -0.81
C ARG A 30 21.33 13.17 -2.00
N LEU A 31 20.68 13.37 -3.15
CA LEU A 31 20.92 12.64 -4.41
C LEU A 31 20.73 11.12 -4.26
N HIS A 32 21.78 10.40 -3.85
CA HIS A 32 21.80 8.96 -3.65
C HIS A 32 22.30 8.56 -2.26
N VAL A 33 22.67 9.54 -1.42
CA VAL A 33 23.13 9.33 -0.05
C VAL A 33 21.94 9.53 0.88
N LEU A 34 21.53 8.46 1.56
CA LEU A 34 20.50 8.45 2.59
C LEU A 34 21.17 8.35 3.95
N VAL A 35 20.94 9.35 4.80
CA VAL A 35 21.35 9.37 6.21
C VAL A 35 20.16 8.95 7.04
N MET A 36 20.36 7.99 7.92
CA MET A 36 19.34 7.38 8.77
C MET A 36 19.91 7.00 10.13
N GLU A 37 19.02 6.61 11.02
CA GLU A 37 19.33 6.08 12.35
C GLU A 37 20.30 4.89 12.29
N PHE A 38 21.26 4.90 13.21
CA PHE A 38 22.20 3.80 13.36
C PHE A 38 21.63 2.78 14.35
N ILE A 39 21.48 1.54 13.92
CA ILE A 39 21.03 0.43 14.77
C ILE A 39 22.24 -0.30 15.31
N GLY A 40 22.55 -0.10 16.59
CA GLY A 40 23.72 -0.66 17.23
C GLY A 40 24.08 0.03 18.53
N LYS A 41 25.12 -0.46 19.22
CA LYS A 41 25.60 0.08 20.50
C LYS A 41 27.11 0.21 20.50
N GLY A 42 27.63 1.31 21.06
CA GLY A 42 29.08 1.53 21.20
C GLY A 42 29.83 1.63 19.86
N GLY A 43 29.17 2.11 18.80
CA GLY A 43 29.75 2.19 17.46
C GLY A 43 29.72 0.89 16.65
N TRP A 44 29.25 -0.22 17.23
CA TRP A 44 29.09 -1.49 16.55
C TRP A 44 27.67 -1.66 16.03
N ALA A 45 27.54 -2.05 14.77
CA ALA A 45 26.24 -2.35 14.18
C ALA A 45 25.63 -3.59 14.84
N GLY A 46 24.30 -3.59 14.99
CA GLY A 46 23.58 -4.78 15.44
C GLY A 46 23.87 -5.98 14.52
N PRO A 47 24.03 -7.20 15.07
CA PRO A 47 24.23 -8.39 14.25
C PRO A 47 22.99 -8.65 13.39
N ARG A 48 23.19 -9.24 12.20
CA ARG A 48 22.06 -9.74 11.40
C ARG A 48 21.45 -10.94 12.13
N LEU A 49 20.17 -11.18 11.91
CA LEU A 49 19.45 -12.27 12.57
C LEU A 49 20.11 -13.64 12.38
N LYS A 50 20.65 -13.91 11.18
CA LYS A 50 21.36 -15.15 10.87
C LYS A 50 22.75 -15.30 11.52
N ASP A 51 23.37 -14.18 11.89
CA ASP A 51 24.71 -14.18 12.52
C ASP A 51 24.59 -14.12 14.06
N ALA A 52 23.42 -13.72 14.57
CA ALA A 52 23.12 -13.69 15.98
C ALA A 52 22.86 -15.12 16.46
N VAL A 53 23.84 -15.72 17.14
CA VAL A 53 23.68 -17.02 17.80
C VAL A 53 22.77 -16.83 19.02
N LEU A 54 21.45 -16.90 18.81
CA LEU A 54 20.42 -16.68 19.83
C LEU A 54 19.67 -17.97 20.11
N SER A 55 19.31 -18.20 21.38
CA SER A 55 18.32 -19.22 21.74
C SER A 55 16.91 -18.77 21.34
N LEU A 56 15.98 -19.73 21.23
CA LEU A 56 14.58 -19.42 20.92
C LEU A 56 13.94 -18.47 21.93
N ASP A 57 14.24 -18.63 23.22
CA ASP A 57 13.74 -17.74 24.26
C ASP A 57 14.21 -16.31 24.06
N LYS A 58 15.51 -16.13 23.73
CA LYS A 58 16.08 -14.81 23.48
C LYS A 58 15.52 -14.20 22.20
N LEU A 59 15.25 -15.02 21.18
CA LEU A 59 14.61 -14.57 19.94
C LEU A 59 13.19 -14.06 20.20
N ARG A 60 12.42 -14.76 21.04
CA ARG A 60 11.07 -14.34 21.46
C ARG A 60 11.12 -13.05 22.28
N GLU A 61 12.04 -12.96 23.23
CA GLU A 61 12.27 -11.74 24.01
C GLU A 61 12.59 -10.55 23.10
N CYS A 62 13.54 -10.70 22.17
CA CYS A 62 13.87 -9.65 21.19
C CYS A 62 12.68 -9.24 20.31
N TYR A 63 11.78 -10.16 19.98
CA TYR A 63 10.56 -9.84 19.24
C TYR A 63 9.58 -9.03 20.09
N VAL A 64 9.30 -9.47 21.31
CA VAL A 64 8.35 -8.81 22.23
C VAL A 64 8.86 -7.43 22.67
N GLU A 65 10.18 -7.29 22.89
CA GLU A 65 10.81 -6.01 23.26
C GLU A 65 11.02 -5.07 22.05
N GLY A 66 10.66 -5.50 20.83
CA GLY A 66 10.79 -4.69 19.62
C GLY A 66 12.23 -4.45 19.19
N HIS A 67 13.14 -5.37 19.52
CA HIS A 67 14.57 -5.30 19.17
C HIS A 67 14.91 -5.81 17.77
N LEU A 68 13.91 -6.26 17.01
CA LEU A 68 14.05 -6.62 15.59
C LEU A 68 13.76 -5.42 14.70
N TYR A 69 14.65 -5.17 13.74
CA TYR A 69 14.55 -4.06 12.81
C TYR A 69 14.54 -4.57 11.37
N ILE A 70 13.60 -4.08 10.57
CA ILE A 70 13.56 -4.34 9.13
C ILE A 70 14.47 -3.33 8.42
N ILE A 71 15.34 -3.85 7.56
CA ILE A 71 16.29 -3.08 6.75
C ILE A 71 16.21 -3.49 5.28
N ASP A 72 16.87 -2.70 4.43
CA ASP A 72 16.98 -2.94 2.97
C ASP A 72 15.62 -3.05 2.25
N VAL A 73 14.83 -1.99 2.35
CA VAL A 73 13.44 -1.95 1.83
C VAL A 73 13.37 -1.29 0.45
N SER A 74 14.50 -1.24 -0.25
CA SER A 74 14.63 -0.58 -1.56
C SER A 74 13.82 -1.30 -2.62
N GLN A 75 13.79 -2.63 -2.52
CA GLN A 75 13.12 -3.51 -3.46
C GLN A 75 11.63 -3.64 -3.18
N ALA A 76 11.17 -3.33 -1.96
CA ALA A 76 9.76 -3.47 -1.57
C ALA A 76 8.81 -2.80 -2.57
N VAL A 77 7.73 -3.50 -2.89
CA VAL A 77 6.73 -3.09 -3.90
C VAL A 77 5.40 -2.78 -3.23
N ASP A 78 4.60 -1.96 -3.90
CA ASP A 78 3.21 -1.69 -3.49
C ASP A 78 2.32 -2.89 -3.83
N LEU A 79 1.14 -2.99 -3.19
CA LEU A 79 0.18 -4.08 -3.38
C LEU A 79 -0.32 -4.16 -4.84
N ASP A 80 -0.37 -3.03 -5.54
CA ASP A 80 -0.82 -2.93 -6.94
C ASP A 80 0.17 -3.55 -7.95
N HIS A 81 1.36 -3.99 -7.50
CA HIS A 81 2.34 -4.58 -8.39
C HIS A 81 1.86 -5.95 -8.90
N PRO A 82 1.97 -6.28 -10.20
CA PRO A 82 1.47 -7.54 -10.76
C PRO A 82 2.08 -8.80 -10.12
N ARG A 83 3.27 -8.65 -9.52
CA ARG A 83 3.97 -9.71 -8.77
C ARG A 83 4.01 -9.50 -7.26
N ALA A 84 3.23 -8.58 -6.68
CA ALA A 84 3.27 -8.28 -5.24
C ALA A 84 3.08 -9.55 -4.40
N LEU A 85 2.06 -10.33 -4.71
CA LEU A 85 1.78 -11.57 -4.00
C LEU A 85 2.83 -12.66 -4.26
N ASP A 86 3.55 -12.64 -5.39
CA ASP A 86 4.60 -13.63 -5.67
C ASP A 86 5.80 -13.39 -4.76
N PHE A 87 6.21 -12.12 -4.63
CA PHE A 87 7.25 -11.72 -3.69
C PHE A 87 6.82 -12.03 -2.25
N LEU A 88 5.56 -11.82 -1.89
CA LEU A 88 5.05 -12.20 -0.57
C LEU A 88 5.17 -13.71 -0.30
N ARG A 89 4.87 -14.57 -1.29
CA ARG A 89 5.05 -16.02 -1.16
C ARG A 89 6.52 -16.38 -0.97
N GLU A 90 7.42 -15.79 -1.75
CA GLU A 90 8.88 -15.98 -1.60
C GLU A 90 9.35 -15.56 -0.20
N ASP A 91 8.84 -14.44 0.33
CA ASP A 91 9.15 -13.99 1.69
C ASP A 91 8.63 -14.97 2.76
N CYS A 92 7.42 -15.51 2.60
CA CYS A 92 6.86 -16.52 3.51
C CYS A 92 7.73 -17.79 3.56
N VAL A 93 8.25 -18.24 2.42
CA VAL A 93 9.18 -19.37 2.33
C VAL A 93 10.46 -19.07 3.10
N HIS A 94 11.11 -17.93 2.80
CA HIS A 94 12.39 -17.58 3.43
C HIS A 94 12.28 -17.42 4.95
N VAL A 95 11.19 -16.81 5.43
CA VAL A 95 10.91 -16.65 6.86
C VAL A 95 10.68 -18.02 7.51
N SER A 96 9.83 -18.85 6.91
CA SER A 96 9.53 -20.19 7.44
C SER A 96 10.80 -21.06 7.49
N ASP A 97 11.60 -21.07 6.44
CA ASP A 97 12.86 -21.81 6.37
C ASP A 97 13.86 -21.35 7.43
N PHE A 98 13.93 -20.05 7.70
CA PHE A 98 14.78 -19.52 8.75
C PHE A 98 14.38 -20.10 10.11
N PHE A 99 13.10 -20.02 10.48
CA PHE A 99 12.63 -20.50 11.79
C PHE A 99 12.63 -22.02 11.91
N LYS A 100 12.32 -22.76 10.82
CA LYS A 100 12.44 -24.23 10.76
C LYS A 100 13.88 -24.69 11.06
N LYS A 101 14.89 -24.02 10.50
CA LYS A 101 16.32 -24.31 10.77
C LYS A 101 16.73 -24.06 12.23
N HIS A 102 16.00 -23.20 12.95
CA HIS A 102 16.24 -22.91 14.36
C HIS A 102 15.37 -23.78 15.29
N GLY A 103 14.66 -24.79 14.75
CA GLY A 103 13.86 -25.74 15.54
C GLY A 103 12.50 -25.21 15.98
N VAL A 104 12.00 -24.14 15.35
CA VAL A 104 10.63 -23.64 15.58
C VAL A 104 9.66 -24.40 14.68
N ALA A 105 8.58 -24.92 15.26
CA ALA A 105 7.44 -25.42 14.50
C ALA A 105 6.69 -24.24 13.87
N ALA A 106 7.12 -23.85 12.68
CA ALA A 106 6.47 -22.84 11.87
C ALA A 106 5.17 -23.40 11.26
N MET A 107 4.18 -22.52 11.06
CA MET A 107 3.00 -22.81 10.25
C MET A 107 3.36 -23.10 8.79
N THR A 108 2.42 -23.66 8.03
CA THR A 108 2.62 -23.90 6.59
C THR A 108 2.68 -22.57 5.83
N ILE A 109 3.26 -22.57 4.62
CA ILE A 109 3.40 -21.33 3.84
C ILE A 109 2.03 -20.75 3.51
N ARG A 110 1.05 -21.63 3.25
CA ARG A 110 -0.34 -21.26 3.04
C ARG A 110 -0.95 -20.58 4.26
N GLU A 111 -0.85 -21.21 5.44
CA GLU A 111 -1.41 -20.65 6.68
C GLU A 111 -0.80 -19.29 7.01
N LEU A 112 0.51 -19.12 6.77
CA LEU A 112 1.20 -17.84 6.94
C LEU A 112 0.74 -16.78 5.93
N PHE A 113 0.60 -17.16 4.67
CA PHE A 113 0.15 -16.26 3.62
C PHE A 113 -1.29 -15.79 3.88
N ASP A 114 -2.19 -16.72 4.20
CA ASP A 114 -3.59 -16.41 4.52
C ASP A 114 -3.66 -15.50 5.76
N PHE A 115 -2.83 -15.77 6.78
CA PHE A 115 -2.72 -14.91 7.97
C PHE A 115 -2.24 -13.48 7.66
N ILE A 116 -1.36 -13.29 6.66
CA ILE A 116 -0.86 -11.94 6.32
C ILE A 116 -1.89 -11.16 5.50
N VAL A 117 -2.67 -11.84 4.65
CA VAL A 117 -3.60 -11.20 3.70
C VAL A 117 -4.98 -10.97 4.32
N ASP A 118 -5.41 -11.79 5.28
CA ASP A 118 -6.74 -11.73 5.89
C ASP A 118 -6.99 -10.37 6.60
N PRO A 119 -7.89 -9.51 6.07
CA PRO A 119 -8.18 -8.20 6.65
C PRO A 119 -8.96 -8.27 7.97
N SER A 120 -9.53 -9.42 8.31
CA SER A 120 -10.38 -9.61 9.50
C SER A 120 -9.61 -9.89 10.79
N ILE A 121 -8.28 -10.00 10.70
CA ILE A 121 -7.43 -10.28 11.84
C ILE A 121 -7.21 -8.98 12.63
N ASP A 122 -8.13 -8.72 13.56
CA ASP A 122 -7.92 -7.75 14.61
C ASP A 122 -6.82 -8.29 15.53
N GLY A 123 -5.76 -7.52 15.76
CA GLY A 123 -4.51 -7.92 16.44
C GLY A 123 -4.62 -8.39 17.90
N ALA A 124 -5.79 -8.82 18.35
CA ALA A 124 -6.09 -9.23 19.71
C ALA A 124 -5.75 -10.69 20.02
N THR A 125 -5.88 -11.67 19.11
CA THR A 125 -5.56 -13.06 19.46
C THR A 125 -5.49 -13.96 18.22
N LYS A 126 -4.43 -14.77 18.10
CA LYS A 126 -4.47 -16.18 17.66
C LYS A 126 -3.04 -16.75 17.70
N GLU A 127 -2.53 -17.06 18.90
CA GLU A 127 -1.49 -18.09 19.02
C GLU A 127 -2.15 -19.43 18.62
N LYS A 128 -2.19 -19.74 17.33
CA LYS A 128 -2.43 -21.10 16.86
C LYS A 128 -1.14 -21.89 17.09
N ALA A 129 -0.92 -22.34 18.32
CA ALA A 129 0.17 -23.27 18.63
C ALA A 129 -0.13 -24.61 17.93
N ARG A 130 0.56 -24.88 16.83
CA ARG A 130 0.59 -26.20 16.17
C ARG A 130 1.62 -27.08 16.87
N GLY A 131 1.32 -28.38 16.99
CA GLY A 131 2.27 -29.38 17.48
C GLY A 131 3.42 -29.60 16.49
N ASN A 132 4.56 -30.08 16.99
CA ASN A 132 5.84 -30.23 16.28
C ASN A 132 5.88 -31.20 15.07
N VAL A 133 4.74 -31.67 14.56
CA VAL A 133 4.70 -32.69 13.50
C VAL A 133 4.29 -32.05 12.18
N ILE A 134 5.27 -31.84 11.31
CA ILE A 134 5.05 -31.49 9.90
C ILE A 134 4.84 -32.83 9.17
N SER A 135 3.64 -33.07 8.62
CA SER A 135 3.39 -34.28 7.83
C SER A 135 3.89 -34.11 6.40
N ALA A 136 4.25 -35.19 5.71
CA ALA A 136 4.69 -35.16 4.30
C ALA A 136 3.62 -34.57 3.34
N GLU A 137 2.36 -34.57 3.77
CA GLU A 137 1.25 -33.95 3.06
C GLU A 137 1.36 -32.42 3.04
N GLU A 138 1.93 -31.82 4.10
CA GLU A 138 2.11 -30.36 4.19
C GLU A 138 3.24 -29.86 3.28
N GLU A 139 4.34 -30.60 3.15
CA GLU A 139 5.41 -30.26 2.19
C GLU A 139 4.92 -30.33 0.73
N THR A 140 4.02 -31.27 0.44
CA THR A 140 3.39 -31.40 -0.87
C THR A 140 2.45 -30.22 -1.15
N ALA A 141 1.65 -29.82 -0.14
CA ALA A 141 0.75 -28.67 -0.23
C ALA A 141 1.50 -27.35 -0.44
N ASP A 142 2.62 -27.15 0.25
CA ASP A 142 3.50 -25.98 0.11
C ASP A 142 4.04 -25.85 -1.34
N SER A 143 4.44 -26.98 -1.95
CA SER A 143 4.97 -27.01 -3.33
C SER A 143 3.90 -26.68 -4.38
N VAL A 144 2.67 -27.20 -4.18
CA VAL A 144 1.53 -26.92 -5.07
C VAL A 144 1.14 -25.45 -4.99
N PHE A 145 1.14 -24.85 -3.79
CA PHE A 145 0.76 -23.44 -3.59
C PHE A 145 1.67 -22.45 -4.35
N MET A 146 2.95 -22.75 -4.50
CA MET A 146 3.90 -21.90 -5.24
C MET A 146 3.62 -21.86 -6.74
N GLN A 147 2.96 -22.89 -7.29
CA GLN A 147 2.69 -23.01 -8.72
C GLN A 147 1.33 -22.45 -9.16
N ILE A 148 0.49 -21.96 -8.23
CA ILE A 148 -0.87 -21.50 -8.57
C ILE A 148 -0.81 -20.09 -9.21
N PRO A 149 -1.25 -19.95 -10.49
CA PRO A 149 -1.38 -18.65 -11.15
C PRO A 149 -2.51 -17.83 -10.54
N LYS A 150 -2.36 -16.50 -10.48
CA LYS A 150 -3.13 -15.57 -9.64
C LYS A 150 -4.24 -14.77 -10.33
N THR A 151 -4.32 -14.81 -11.66
CA THR A 151 -5.32 -14.05 -12.42
C THR A 151 -5.75 -14.86 -13.64
N LEU A 152 -7.04 -14.79 -13.98
CA LEU A 152 -7.59 -15.43 -15.19
C LEU A 152 -6.85 -14.99 -16.47
N ASN A 153 -6.35 -13.74 -16.47
CA ASN A 153 -5.55 -13.16 -17.58
C ASN A 153 -4.16 -13.79 -17.76
N HIS A 154 -3.68 -14.57 -16.78
CA HIS A 154 -2.38 -15.24 -16.83
C HIS A 154 -2.45 -16.70 -17.30
N VAL A 155 -3.66 -17.20 -17.55
CA VAL A 155 -3.92 -18.53 -18.10
C VAL A 155 -3.64 -18.49 -19.61
N LYS A 156 -2.48 -19.02 -20.01
CA LYS A 156 -2.04 -18.98 -21.42
C LYS A 156 -2.73 -20.05 -22.30
N ASN A 157 -3.35 -21.06 -21.69
CA ASN A 157 -3.90 -22.21 -22.39
C ASN A 157 -5.42 -22.29 -22.19
N ALA A 158 -6.17 -22.46 -23.27
CA ALA A 158 -7.64 -22.58 -23.23
C ALA A 158 -8.13 -23.81 -22.42
N GLU A 159 -7.25 -24.80 -22.23
CA GLU A 159 -7.53 -26.06 -21.53
C GLU A 159 -7.64 -25.86 -20.01
N ASP A 160 -6.83 -24.96 -19.45
CA ASP A 160 -6.82 -24.60 -18.03
C ASP A 160 -8.12 -23.89 -17.64
N VAL A 161 -8.73 -23.12 -18.54
CA VAL A 161 -10.03 -22.44 -18.34
C VAL A 161 -11.14 -23.48 -18.12
N GLN A 162 -11.08 -24.60 -18.83
CA GLN A 162 -12.06 -25.68 -18.73
C GLN A 162 -11.91 -26.47 -17.42
N TRP A 163 -10.68 -26.56 -16.90
CA TRP A 163 -10.37 -27.05 -15.56
C TRP A 163 -10.93 -26.14 -14.46
N LEU A 164 -10.71 -24.82 -14.56
CA LEU A 164 -11.28 -23.83 -13.63
C LEU A 164 -12.82 -23.75 -13.68
N THR A 165 -13.46 -24.12 -14.79
CA THR A 165 -14.93 -24.07 -14.93
C THR A 165 -15.60 -25.35 -14.41
N SER A 166 -14.84 -26.41 -14.11
CA SER A 166 -15.38 -27.74 -13.78
C SER A 166 -15.86 -27.90 -12.34
N GLY A 167 -15.71 -26.89 -11.48
CA GLY A 167 -16.38 -26.82 -10.18
C GLY A 167 -15.96 -27.90 -9.18
N THR A 168 -14.76 -28.46 -9.32
CA THR A 168 -14.21 -29.46 -8.38
C THR A 168 -13.10 -28.82 -7.56
N ASP A 169 -13.41 -27.72 -6.90
CA ASP A 169 -12.40 -26.72 -6.57
C ASP A 169 -11.89 -26.74 -5.13
N THR A 170 -10.63 -27.13 -4.99
CA THR A 170 -9.78 -26.59 -3.91
C THR A 170 -9.26 -25.20 -4.27
N VAL A 171 -9.12 -24.89 -5.57
CA VAL A 171 -8.51 -23.66 -6.09
C VAL A 171 -9.41 -22.43 -5.88
N ASP A 172 -10.72 -22.55 -6.11
CA ASP A 172 -11.72 -21.49 -5.92
C ASP A 172 -11.86 -21.06 -4.44
N MET A 173 -11.60 -21.98 -3.50
CA MET A 173 -11.57 -21.69 -2.05
C MET A 173 -10.44 -20.73 -1.65
N TYR A 174 -9.31 -20.75 -2.37
CA TYR A 174 -8.16 -19.87 -2.09
C TYR A 174 -8.40 -18.44 -2.54
N TYR A 175 -9.12 -18.25 -3.65
CA TYR A 175 -9.48 -16.93 -4.15
C TYR A 175 -10.52 -16.26 -3.27
N GLN A 176 -11.53 -16.99 -2.80
CA GLN A 176 -12.56 -16.51 -1.88
C GLN A 176 -11.99 -15.93 -0.57
N THR A 177 -10.91 -16.52 -0.06
CA THR A 177 -10.22 -16.02 1.15
C THR A 177 -9.47 -14.72 0.88
N ILE A 178 -8.90 -14.57 -0.33
CA ILE A 178 -8.13 -13.39 -0.74
C ILE A 178 -9.05 -12.24 -1.19
N THR A 179 -10.19 -12.54 -1.81
CA THR A 179 -11.17 -11.55 -2.30
C THR A 179 -12.25 -11.20 -1.27
N GLY A 180 -12.31 -11.91 -0.15
CA GLY A 180 -13.32 -11.70 0.89
C GLY A 180 -14.72 -12.18 0.51
N GLU A 181 -14.86 -12.95 -0.58
CA GLU A 181 -16.14 -13.52 -1.01
C GLU A 181 -16.40 -14.84 -0.27
N CYS A 182 -17.01 -14.77 0.91
CA CYS A 182 -17.51 -15.96 1.60
C CYS A 182 -18.82 -16.47 0.94
N PRO A 183 -18.87 -17.70 0.41
CA PRO A 183 -20.13 -18.28 -0.06
C PRO A 183 -20.88 -18.87 1.14
N GLY A 184 -21.76 -18.09 1.76
CA GLY A 184 -22.56 -18.64 2.86
C GLY A 184 -23.45 -17.73 3.70
N LEU A 185 -23.51 -16.40 3.46
CA LEU A 185 -24.49 -15.54 4.12
C LEU A 185 -25.18 -14.65 3.08
N ALA A 186 -26.30 -15.16 2.58
CA ALA A 186 -27.29 -14.32 1.92
C ALA A 186 -27.79 -13.26 2.92
N ASN A 187 -27.80 -12.01 2.46
CA ASN A 187 -28.37 -10.79 3.06
C ASN A 187 -27.54 -10.07 4.15
N SER A 188 -26.72 -9.09 3.75
CA SER A 188 -27.02 -7.67 4.03
C SER A 188 -26.09 -6.73 3.25
N GLU A 189 -26.70 -5.80 2.53
CA GLU A 189 -26.16 -4.50 2.08
C GLU A 189 -24.98 -4.48 1.10
N LEU A 190 -25.39 -4.63 -0.16
CA LEU A 190 -24.78 -4.05 -1.36
C LEU A 190 -24.21 -2.63 -1.11
N ARG A 191 -22.88 -2.50 -1.11
CA ARG A 191 -22.18 -1.25 -1.42
C ARG A 191 -21.53 -1.41 -2.80
N THR A 192 -22.23 -0.92 -3.81
CA THR A 192 -21.68 -0.74 -5.16
C THR A 192 -20.72 0.46 -5.13
N GLU A 193 -19.42 0.22 -5.23
CA GLU A 193 -18.49 1.20 -5.78
C GLU A 193 -18.31 0.88 -7.27
N THR A 194 -19.06 1.59 -8.11
CA THR A 194 -18.84 1.65 -9.55
C THR A 194 -17.73 2.65 -9.85
N ASP A 195 -16.65 2.15 -10.46
CA ASP A 195 -15.71 2.92 -11.25
C ASP A 195 -16.41 3.52 -12.48
N GLU A 196 -16.51 4.85 -12.56
CA GLU A 196 -16.59 5.58 -13.83
C GLU A 196 -15.78 6.88 -13.75
N ASP A 197 -14.71 6.89 -14.54
CA ASP A 197 -14.05 8.00 -15.22
C ASP A 197 -14.30 9.45 -14.74
N GLU A 198 -13.24 10.04 -14.19
CA GLU A 198 -13.06 11.48 -13.95
C GLU A 198 -13.12 12.28 -15.26
N SER A 199 -14.33 12.74 -15.60
CA SER A 199 -14.58 13.81 -16.56
C SER A 199 -15.46 14.91 -15.91
N TYR A 200 -14.78 16.00 -15.57
CA TYR A 200 -15.23 17.34 -15.20
C TYR A 200 -16.71 17.70 -15.48
N SER A 201 -17.54 17.83 -14.43
CA SER A 201 -18.50 18.95 -14.21
C SER A 201 -19.46 18.69 -13.02
N THR A 202 -19.10 19.17 -11.83
CA THR A 202 -20.01 19.55 -10.71
C THR A 202 -21.12 20.51 -11.18
N VAL A 203 -22.41 20.45 -10.80
CA VAL A 203 -23.07 20.68 -9.48
C VAL A 203 -24.57 20.27 -9.67
N THR A 204 -25.09 19.20 -9.04
CA THR A 204 -26.00 19.12 -7.84
C THR A 204 -27.25 20.04 -7.86
N ASP A 205 -28.44 19.73 -7.33
CA ASP A 205 -29.01 18.64 -6.51
C ASP A 205 -30.56 18.86 -6.42
N LYS A 206 -31.28 17.75 -6.18
CA LYS A 206 -32.46 17.56 -5.29
C LYS A 206 -33.67 18.54 -5.29
N GLU A 207 -34.83 17.96 -5.60
CA GLU A 207 -36.13 18.23 -4.98
C GLU A 207 -36.16 17.62 -3.55
N ASP A 208 -37.00 18.02 -2.60
CA ASP A 208 -37.73 19.24 -2.24
C ASP A 208 -38.18 18.94 -0.80
N SER A 209 -37.94 19.83 0.14
CA SER A 209 -38.45 19.73 1.50
C SER A 209 -38.76 21.12 2.02
N SER A 210 -40.02 21.26 2.40
CA SER A 210 -40.73 22.49 2.74
C SER A 210 -40.06 23.32 3.83
N SER A 211 -39.79 24.59 3.53
CA SER A 211 -39.87 25.68 4.49
C SER A 211 -40.14 26.98 3.75
N GLU A 212 -41.12 27.74 4.24
CA GLU A 212 -41.53 29.04 3.72
C GLU A 212 -40.40 30.05 3.87
N ASP A 213 -39.75 30.41 2.76
CA ASP A 213 -38.90 31.59 2.66
C ASP A 213 -38.93 32.09 1.21
N GLU A 214 -39.19 33.38 1.01
CA GLU A 214 -39.47 33.94 -0.31
C GLU A 214 -38.32 33.71 -1.30
N GLN A 215 -38.58 32.96 -2.38
CA GLN A 215 -37.60 32.75 -3.44
C GLN A 215 -37.42 34.02 -4.29
N PRO A 216 -36.19 34.53 -4.47
CA PRO A 216 -35.95 35.74 -5.25
C PRO A 216 -36.30 35.52 -6.73
N THR A 217 -36.99 36.49 -7.31
CA THR A 217 -37.53 36.39 -8.67
C THR A 217 -36.41 36.20 -9.71
N ALA A 218 -36.72 35.67 -10.88
CA ALA A 218 -35.75 35.47 -11.98
C ALA A 218 -35.05 36.77 -12.42
N VAL A 219 -35.63 37.94 -12.10
CA VAL A 219 -35.07 39.27 -12.34
C VAL A 219 -33.95 39.58 -11.34
N ASP A 220 -34.13 39.20 -10.07
CA ASP A 220 -33.16 39.40 -8.99
C ASP A 220 -31.91 38.53 -9.18
N ARG A 221 -32.06 37.29 -9.66
CA ARG A 221 -30.92 36.42 -10.01
C ARG A 221 -30.07 37.00 -11.15
N LYS A 222 -30.70 37.65 -12.14
CA LYS A 222 -29.99 38.33 -13.24
C LYS A 222 -29.26 39.59 -12.76
N ALA A 223 -29.86 40.34 -11.85
CA ALA A 223 -29.24 41.52 -11.23
C ALA A 223 -28.01 41.12 -10.38
N ALA A 224 -28.14 40.12 -9.51
CA ALA A 224 -27.05 39.59 -8.68
C ALA A 224 -25.88 39.06 -9.53
N ARG A 225 -26.16 38.36 -10.64
CA ARG A 225 -25.11 37.89 -11.57
C ARG A 225 -24.37 39.04 -12.25
N LYS A 226 -25.07 40.12 -12.61
CA LYS A 226 -24.47 41.32 -13.22
C LYS A 226 -23.58 42.06 -12.22
N GLU A 227 -24.01 42.16 -10.97
CA GLU A 227 -23.24 42.76 -9.88
C GLU A 227 -21.97 41.96 -9.58
N ASN A 228 -22.06 40.63 -9.43
CA ASN A 228 -20.90 39.77 -9.22
C ASN A 228 -19.91 39.82 -10.39
N LYS A 229 -20.41 39.88 -11.64
CA LYS A 229 -19.54 40.08 -12.82
C LYS A 229 -18.82 41.44 -12.79
N LYS A 230 -19.43 42.48 -12.21
CA LYS A 230 -18.80 43.79 -12.04
C LYS A 230 -17.72 43.75 -10.96
N LYS A 231 -18.03 43.16 -9.79
CA LYS A 231 -17.08 42.96 -8.68
C LYS A 231 -15.83 42.19 -9.12
N VAL A 232 -16.01 41.04 -9.80
CA VAL A 232 -14.89 40.24 -10.32
C VAL A 232 -14.05 40.99 -11.35
N LYS A 233 -14.66 41.86 -12.18
CA LYS A 233 -13.91 42.68 -13.14
C LYS A 233 -13.09 43.78 -12.45
N GLU A 234 -13.63 44.38 -11.40
CA GLU A 234 -12.97 45.41 -10.61
C GLU A 234 -11.80 44.83 -9.81
N GLU A 235 -12.01 43.71 -9.14
CA GLU A 235 -10.95 42.95 -8.45
C GLU A 235 -9.82 42.55 -9.42
N LYS A 236 -10.18 42.02 -10.61
CA LYS A 236 -9.17 41.73 -11.66
C LYS A 236 -8.47 42.98 -12.19
N ARG A 237 -9.10 44.15 -12.14
CA ARG A 237 -8.48 45.43 -12.56
C ARG A 237 -7.49 45.91 -11.50
N GLU A 238 -7.84 45.84 -10.21
CA GLU A 238 -6.93 46.13 -9.10
C GLU A 238 -5.75 45.15 -9.07
N ALA A 239 -6.00 43.85 -9.22
CA ALA A 239 -4.95 42.83 -9.30
C ALA A 239 -4.00 43.01 -10.50
N ARG A 240 -4.45 43.64 -11.59
CA ARG A 240 -3.61 43.99 -12.74
C ARG A 240 -2.69 45.18 -12.47
N LYS A 241 -3.07 46.11 -11.56
CA LYS A 241 -2.22 47.25 -11.17
C LYS A 241 -0.95 46.81 -10.45
N HIS A 242 -1.05 45.79 -9.59
CA HIS A 242 0.08 45.25 -8.83
C HIS A 242 0.80 44.07 -9.51
N LYS A 243 0.46 43.78 -10.77
CA LYS A 243 1.03 42.63 -11.47
C LYS A 243 2.50 42.91 -11.85
N VAL A 244 3.37 41.94 -11.53
CA VAL A 244 4.77 41.98 -11.93
C VAL A 244 4.90 42.18 -13.45
N PRO A 245 5.68 43.18 -13.91
CA PRO A 245 5.88 43.44 -15.33
C PRO A 245 6.34 42.19 -16.10
N LYS A 246 5.79 42.00 -17.31
CA LYS A 246 6.07 40.83 -18.16
C LYS A 246 7.56 40.65 -18.43
N ALA A 247 8.31 41.76 -18.57
CA ALA A 247 9.76 41.75 -18.76
C ALA A 247 10.50 41.13 -17.57
N VAL A 248 10.13 41.51 -16.33
CA VAL A 248 10.72 40.96 -15.10
C VAL A 248 10.39 39.47 -14.95
N LYS A 249 9.14 39.07 -15.24
CA LYS A 249 8.74 37.65 -15.26
C LYS A 249 9.55 36.83 -16.28
N LYS A 250 9.78 37.38 -17.48
CA LYS A 250 10.61 36.74 -18.51
C LYS A 250 12.08 36.64 -18.09
N LYS A 251 12.66 37.69 -17.50
CA LYS A 251 14.04 37.71 -17.00
C LYS A 251 14.26 36.67 -15.90
N LYS A 252 13.35 36.61 -14.91
CA LYS A 252 13.36 35.58 -13.85
C LYS A 252 13.26 34.17 -14.44
N LYS A 253 12.36 33.93 -15.40
CA LYS A 253 12.23 32.63 -16.08
C LYS A 253 13.52 32.23 -16.83
N LYS A 254 14.18 33.17 -17.51
CA LYS A 254 15.47 32.94 -18.18
C LYS A 254 16.58 32.59 -17.19
N LEU A 255 16.68 33.32 -16.07
CA LEU A 255 17.67 33.06 -15.01
C LEU A 255 17.47 31.69 -14.34
N VAL A 256 16.22 31.33 -13.99
CA VAL A 256 15.90 30.01 -13.43
C VAL A 256 16.22 28.90 -14.42
N LYS A 257 15.93 29.10 -15.71
CA LYS A 257 16.29 28.14 -16.76
C LYS A 257 17.81 27.96 -16.83
N ALA A 258 18.58 29.05 -16.88
CA ALA A 258 20.04 28.99 -16.91
C ALA A 258 20.64 28.28 -15.69
N LYS A 259 20.08 28.48 -14.49
CA LYS A 259 20.51 27.80 -13.26
C LYS A 259 20.15 26.31 -13.20
N LYS A 260 19.17 25.86 -14.00
CA LYS A 260 18.75 24.45 -14.08
C LYS A 260 19.63 23.62 -15.03
N TYR A 261 20.32 24.27 -15.97
CA TYR A 261 21.20 23.64 -16.97
C TYR A 261 22.69 23.89 -16.70
N ARG A 262 23.03 24.37 -15.51
CA ARG A 262 24.40 24.58 -15.03
C ARG A 262 24.59 23.71 -13.80
#